data_AF-A0A843JJ43-F1
#
_entry.id   AF-A0A843JJ43-F1
#
_cell.length_a   1.000
_cell.length_b   1.000
_cell.length_c   1.000
_cell.angle_alpha   90.00
_cell.angle_beta   90.00
_cell.angle_gamma   90.00
#
_symmetry.space_group_name_H-M   'P 1'
#
loop_
_entity.id
_entity.type
_entity.pdbx_description
1 polymer ?
#
loop_
_entity_poly.entity_id
_entity_poly.type
_entity_poly.pdbx_seq_one_letter_code
_entity_poly.pdbx_strand_id
1 'polypeptide(L)' 'LLDESKSPISLMELGEFCKSQKIMVFCTKEFYRFQNVKDLCKRKFIPLYETMNIKEIKDKVIEVIKYNLN' A
#
# COMPACT_ATOMS: atom_id res chain seq x y z
N LEU A 1 0.04 -16.52 0.34
CA LEU A 1 0.91 -15.35 0.05
C LEU A 1 2.22 -15.89 -0.52
N LEU A 2 2.93 -15.10 -1.32
CA LEU A 2 4.24 -15.47 -1.87
C LEU A 2 5.31 -14.95 -0.93
N ASP A 3 5.59 -15.70 0.13
CA ASP A 3 6.44 -15.25 1.24
C ASP A 3 7.90 -14.98 0.79
N GLU A 4 8.32 -15.57 -0.33
CA GLU A 4 9.64 -15.38 -0.93
C GLU A 4 9.70 -14.27 -2.00
N SER A 5 8.57 -13.64 -2.33
CA SER A 5 8.53 -12.62 -3.38
C SER A 5 9.52 -11.49 -3.10
N LYS A 6 10.25 -11.07 -4.13
CA LYS A 6 11.10 -9.87 -4.08
C LYS A 6 10.42 -8.61 -4.59
N SER A 7 9.31 -8.78 -5.32
CA SER A 7 8.44 -7.73 -5.87
C SER A 7 9.18 -6.50 -6.45
N PRO A 8 10.24 -6.66 -7.28
CA PRO A 8 11.03 -5.51 -7.75
C PRO A 8 10.19 -4.53 -8.58
N ILE A 9 9.27 -5.04 -9.41
CA ILE A 9 8.40 -4.21 -10.24
C ILE A 9 7.38 -3.45 -9.37
N SER A 10 6.75 -4.10 -8.39
CA SER A 10 5.82 -3.41 -7.48
C SER A 10 6.50 -2.36 -6.62
N LEU A 11 7.77 -2.56 -6.24
CA LEU A 11 8.56 -1.54 -5.55
C LEU A 11 8.89 -0.35 -6.46
N MET A 12 9.15 -0.60 -7.75
CA MET A 12 9.34 0.46 -8.75
C MET A 12 8.05 1.26 -8.96
N GLU A 13 6.92 0.60 -9.15
CA GLU A 13 5.58 1.23 -9.28
C GLU A 13 5.21 2.04 -8.04
N LEU A 14 5.50 1.52 -6.85
CA LEU A 14 5.33 2.26 -5.60
C LEU A 14 6.14 3.56 -5.62
N GLY A 15 7.39 3.51 -6.09
CA GLY A 15 8.24 4.70 -6.26
C GLY A 15 7.63 5.72 -7.23
N GLU A 16 7.17 5.26 -8.39
CA GLU A 16 6.56 6.08 -9.44
C GLU A 16 5.29 6.80 -8.94
N PHE A 17 4.40 6.06 -8.27
CA PHE A 17 3.09 6.59 -7.87
C PHE A 17 3.04 7.15 -6.45
N CYS A 18 4.15 7.21 -5.71
CA CYS A 18 4.17 7.60 -4.29
C CYS A 18 3.69 9.03 -4.00
N LYS A 19 3.61 9.90 -5.02
CA LYS A 19 3.11 11.28 -4.89
C LYS A 19 1.68 11.46 -5.41
N SER A 20 1.08 10.42 -6.00
CA SER A 20 -0.21 10.53 -6.69
C SER A 20 -1.39 10.75 -5.75
N GLN A 21 -1.25 10.39 -4.46
CA GLN A 21 -2.35 10.25 -3.50
C GLN A 21 -3.44 9.26 -3.90
N LYS A 22 -3.21 8.44 -4.95
CA LYS A 22 -4.17 7.49 -5.51
C LYS A 22 -3.86 6.03 -5.20
N ILE A 23 -2.81 5.77 -4.43
CA ILE A 23 -2.37 4.40 -4.11
C ILE A 23 -2.57 4.09 -2.63
N MET A 24 -2.89 2.83 -2.37
CA MET A 24 -2.87 2.19 -1.06
C MET A 24 -1.94 0.98 -1.16
N VAL A 25 -1.21 0.70 -0.09
CA VAL A 25 -0.23 -0.39 -0.07
C VAL A 25 -0.65 -1.45 0.92
N PHE A 26 -0.62 -2.71 0.49
CA PHE A 26 -0.63 -3.85 1.39
C PHE A 26 0.77 -4.46 1.41
N CYS A 27 1.35 -4.62 2.61
CA CYS A 27 2.65 -5.25 2.78
C CYS A 27 2.73 -5.93 4.15
N THR A 28 2.95 -7.25 4.18
CA THR A 28 3.10 -8.00 5.42
C THR A 28 4.44 -7.71 6.08
N LYS A 29 4.53 -7.93 7.41
CA LYS A 29 5.76 -7.67 8.19
C LYS A 29 6.92 -8.57 7.80
N GLU A 30 6.61 -9.73 7.24
CA GLU A 30 7.54 -10.77 6.82
C GLU A 30 8.27 -10.42 5.51
N PHE A 31 7.79 -9.42 4.75
CA PHE A 31 8.44 -9.01 3.53
C PHE A 31 9.84 -8.43 3.79
N TYR A 32 10.86 -8.91 3.06
CA TYR A 32 12.28 -8.58 3.27
C TYR A 32 12.65 -7.08 3.17
N ARG A 33 11.75 -6.25 2.60
CA ARG A 33 11.89 -4.78 2.52
C ARG A 33 10.76 -4.05 3.22
N PHE A 34 10.05 -4.71 4.14
CA PHE A 34 8.90 -4.15 4.86
C PHE A 34 9.21 -2.79 5.49
N GLN A 35 10.34 -2.66 6.19
CA GLN A 35 10.71 -1.40 6.83
C GLN A 35 10.87 -0.25 5.82
N ASN A 36 11.46 -0.52 4.64
CA ASN A 36 11.59 0.48 3.58
C ASN A 36 10.22 0.91 3.03
N VAL A 37 9.32 -0.05 2.83
CA VAL A 37 7.94 0.21 2.38
C VAL A 37 7.21 1.04 3.43
N LYS A 38 7.32 0.66 4.71
CA LYS A 38 6.68 1.36 5.85
C LYS A 38 7.16 2.79 5.99
N ASP A 39 8.47 3.02 5.92
CA ASP A 39 9.05 4.36 6.03
C ASP A 39 8.66 5.25 4.85
N LEU A 40 8.63 4.71 3.63
CA LEU A 40 8.16 5.44 2.46
C LEU A 40 6.67 5.80 2.59
N CYS A 41 5.81 4.84 2.94
CA CYS A 41 4.38 5.06 3.09
C CYS A 41 4.10 6.13 4.15
N LYS A 42 4.79 6.06 5.30
CA LYS A 42 4.70 7.09 6.36
C LYS A 42 5.13 8.47 5.86
N ARG A 43 6.26 8.57 5.16
CA ARG A 43 6.80 9.85 4.63
C ARG A 43 5.92 10.47 3.54
N LYS A 44 5.19 9.64 2.80
CA LYS A 44 4.35 10.05 1.66
C LYS A 44 2.86 10.06 1.98
N PHE A 45 2.48 9.81 3.23
CA PHE A 45 1.09 9.72 3.68
C PHE A 45 0.25 8.71 2.88
N ILE A 46 0.87 7.58 2.51
CA ILE A 46 0.22 6.48 1.79
C ILE A 46 -0.38 5.51 2.83
N PRO A 47 -1.67 5.12 2.71
CA PRO A 47 -2.25 4.10 3.58
C PRO A 47 -1.52 2.76 3.44
N LEU A 48 -1.08 2.20 4.56
CA LEU A 48 -0.40 0.91 4.63
C LEU A 48 -1.22 -0.08 5.44
N TYR A 49 -1.52 -1.23 4.84
CA TYR A 49 -2.20 -2.36 5.47
C TYR A 49 -1.20 -3.49 5.68
N GLU A 50 -1.03 -3.91 6.94
CA GLU A 50 -0.10 -4.96 7.33
C GLU A 50 -0.75 -6.37 7.28
N THR A 51 -2.08 -6.42 7.24
CA THR A 51 -2.87 -7.66 7.18
C THR A 51 -3.75 -7.68 5.93
N MET A 52 -3.93 -8.87 5.35
CA MET A 52 -4.74 -9.04 4.15
C MET A 52 -6.22 -9.15 4.51
N ASN A 53 -6.78 -8.09 5.11
CA ASN A 53 -8.20 -8.00 5.39
C ASN A 53 -8.93 -7.38 4.19
N ILE A 54 -9.30 -8.21 3.22
CA ILE A 54 -9.93 -7.76 1.96
C ILE A 54 -11.21 -6.95 2.23
N LYS A 55 -11.99 -7.31 3.25
CA LYS A 55 -13.21 -6.59 3.61
C LYS A 55 -12.90 -5.17 4.05
N GLU A 56 -11.94 -5.00 4.96
CA GLU A 56 -11.49 -3.69 5.44
C GLU A 56 -10.89 -2.84 4.32
N ILE A 57 -10.02 -3.42 3.49
CA ILE A 57 -9.42 -2.73 2.34
C ILE A 57 -10.52 -2.25 1.38
N LYS A 58 -11.49 -3.12 1.04
CA LYS A 58 -12.62 -2.77 0.18
C LYS A 58 -13.43 -1.61 0.76
N ASP A 59 -13.77 -1.68 2.04
CA ASP A 59 -14.58 -0.64 2.69
C ASP A 59 -13.83 0.71 2.69
N LYS A 60 -12.51 0.71 2.89
CA LYS A 60 -11.66 1.92 2.81
C LYS A 60 -11.51 2.48 1.40
N VAL A 61 -11.37 1.62 0.38
CA VAL A 61 -11.36 2.08 -1.02
C VAL A 61 -12.68 2.77 -1.36
N ILE A 62 -13.82 2.19 -0.96
CA ILE A 62 -15.14 2.79 -1.19
C ILE A 62 -15.29 4.14 -0.48
N GLU A 63 -14.82 4.26 0.77
CA GLU A 63 -14.84 5.50 1.54
C GLU A 63 -14.05 6.61 0.83
N VAL A 64 -12.84 6.32 0.37
CA VAL A 64 -11.99 7.28 -0.35
C VAL A 64 -12.64 7.70 -1.68
N ILE A 65 -13.18 6.76 -2.45
CA ILE A 65 -13.85 7.10 -3.72
C ILE A 65 -15.05 8.01 -3.47
N LYS A 66 -15.89 7.71 -2.48
CA LYS A 66 -17.04 8.55 -2.12
C LYS A 66 -16.62 9.96 -1.71
N TYR A 67 -15.54 10.11 -0.95
CA TYR A 67 -15.05 11.44 -0.54
C TYR A 67 -14.59 12.28 -1.74
N ASN A 68 -14.01 11.67 -2.78
CA ASN A 68 -13.50 12.38 -3.96
C ASN A 68 -14.58 12.66 -5.03
N LEU A 69 -15.78 12.09 -4.90
CA LEU A 69 -16.89 12.29 -5.83
C LEU A 69 -17.89 13.36 -5.34
N ASN A 70 -17.77 13.80 -4.09
CA ASN A 70 -18.56 14.89 -3.49
C ASN A 70 -17.72 16.17 -3.46
#